data_AF-W2YDJ9-F1
#
_entry.id   AF-W2YDJ9-F1
#
_cell.length_a   1.000
_cell.length_b   1.000
_cell.length_c   1.000
_cell.angle_alpha   90.00
_cell.angle_beta   90.00
_cell.angle_gamma   90.00
#
_symmetry.space_group_name_H-M   'P 1'
#
loop_
_entity.id
_entity.type
_entity.pdbx_description
1 polymer ?
#
loop_
_entity_poly.entity_id
_entity_poly.type
_entity_poly.pdbx_seq_one_letter_code
_entity_poly.pdbx_strand_id
1 'polypeptide(L)'
;MALRVLSQTLRARALKSATPAAWRATSQRPAGLAFFSTKYTPQHEYVTLNGKEGTIGITDFAQNSLGDVVYVDLPSVGDKFAKGDAFGAVESVKAASDVYTPAAGTVTAVNEDLAESPNLVNDEAMTGGWFIKLELDDVSDLDDLLDEAAYKEHCENEEH
;
A
#
# COMPACT_ATOMS: atom_id res chain seq x y z
N MET A 1 -45.37 -81.15 -12.51
CA MET A 1 -46.24 -80.30 -13.35
C MET A 1 -47.17 -79.53 -12.41
N ALA A 2 -47.31 -78.21 -12.61
CA ALA A 2 -48.28 -77.28 -12.01
C ALA A 2 -48.08 -76.74 -10.55
N LEU A 3 -47.56 -75.52 -10.54
CA LEU A 3 -47.77 -74.33 -9.67
C LEU A 3 -48.83 -74.36 -8.55
N ARG A 4 -48.50 -73.68 -7.44
CA ARG A 4 -49.39 -72.70 -6.78
C ARG A 4 -48.59 -71.58 -6.11
N VAL A 5 -49.06 -70.35 -6.35
CA VAL A 5 -48.55 -69.03 -5.93
C VAL A 5 -49.21 -68.61 -4.61
N LEU A 6 -48.51 -67.85 -3.76
CA LEU A 6 -49.00 -66.83 -2.80
C LEU A 6 -47.76 -66.05 -2.30
N SER A 7 -47.51 -64.80 -2.70
CA SER A 7 -48.13 -63.51 -2.30
C SER A 7 -47.57 -62.93 -0.99
N GLN A 8 -47.07 -61.68 -1.11
CA GLN A 8 -46.86 -60.64 -0.07
C GLN A 8 -45.69 -60.87 0.91
N THR A 9 -44.85 -59.89 1.28
CA THR A 9 -44.98 -58.42 1.36
C THR A 9 -43.64 -57.72 1.11
N LEU A 10 -43.69 -56.56 0.43
CA LEU A 10 -42.63 -55.57 0.37
C LEU A 10 -42.34 -54.98 1.76
N ARG A 11 -41.05 -54.88 2.15
CA ARG A 11 -40.57 -53.90 3.12
C ARG A 11 -39.56 -52.98 2.47
N ALA A 12 -39.93 -51.71 2.41
CA ALA A 12 -39.10 -50.60 1.97
C ALA A 12 -38.10 -50.18 3.07
N ARG A 13 -37.20 -49.26 2.67
CA ARG A 13 -36.45 -48.28 3.49
C ARG A 13 -35.07 -48.77 3.97
N ALA A 14 -33.95 -48.08 3.79
CA ALA A 14 -33.64 -46.74 3.29
C ALA A 14 -32.23 -46.70 2.67
N LEU A 15 -32.06 -45.95 1.58
CA LEU A 15 -30.75 -45.46 1.15
C LEU A 15 -30.35 -44.30 2.07
N LYS A 16 -29.25 -44.46 2.80
CA LYS A 16 -28.61 -43.35 3.50
C LYS A 16 -27.87 -42.50 2.46
N SER A 17 -28.48 -41.39 2.07
CA SER A 17 -27.79 -40.30 1.36
C SER A 17 -26.80 -39.64 2.31
N ALA A 18 -25.51 -39.93 2.16
CA ALA A 18 -24.46 -39.15 2.80
C ALA A 18 -24.13 -37.97 1.88
N THR A 19 -24.46 -36.77 2.35
CA THR A 19 -24.04 -35.49 1.79
C THR A 19 -22.52 -35.41 1.69
N PRO A 20 -21.93 -34.92 0.59
CA PRO A 20 -20.50 -34.63 0.58
C PRO A 20 -20.23 -33.45 1.51
N ALA A 21 -19.32 -33.66 2.46
CA ALA A 21 -18.84 -32.64 3.36
C ALA A 21 -18.29 -31.46 2.55
N ALA A 22 -18.75 -30.27 2.91
CA ALA A 22 -18.37 -29.01 2.31
C ALA A 22 -16.85 -28.87 2.22
N TRP A 23 -16.36 -28.66 1.01
CA TRP A 23 -15.04 -28.11 0.74
C TRP A 23 -14.94 -26.75 1.46
N ARG A 24 -14.36 -26.74 2.66
CA ARG A 24 -13.79 -25.50 3.20
C ARG A 24 -12.54 -25.24 2.40
N ALA A 25 -12.66 -24.38 1.39
CA ALA A 25 -11.53 -23.68 0.82
C ALA A 25 -10.97 -22.80 1.94
N THR A 26 -10.08 -23.33 2.77
CA THR A 26 -9.20 -22.46 3.54
C THR A 26 -8.30 -21.81 2.50
N SER A 27 -8.66 -20.61 2.03
CA SER A 27 -7.75 -19.79 1.24
C SER A 27 -6.60 -19.40 2.17
N GLN A 28 -5.60 -20.26 2.27
CA GLN A 28 -4.30 -19.87 2.79
C GLN A 28 -3.69 -18.95 1.74
N ARG A 29 -4.05 -17.66 1.80
CA ARG A 29 -3.19 -16.63 1.23
C ARG A 29 -1.91 -16.67 2.05
N PRO A 30 -0.73 -16.85 1.45
CA PRO A 30 0.50 -16.72 2.19
C PRO A 30 0.62 -15.26 2.63
N ALA A 31 0.62 -15.02 3.94
CA ALA A 31 1.12 -13.76 4.48
C ALA A 31 2.63 -13.74 4.21
N GLY A 32 3.10 -12.88 3.30
CA GLY A 32 4.53 -12.76 3.05
C GLY A 32 4.95 -12.52 1.60
N LEU A 33 4.12 -11.83 0.81
CA LEU A 33 4.49 -11.50 -0.57
C LEU A 33 4.28 -10.01 -0.83
N ALA A 34 5.02 -9.15 -0.12
CA ALA A 34 5.23 -7.77 -0.57
C ALA A 34 6.19 -7.79 -1.77
N PHE A 35 5.67 -8.19 -2.94
CA PHE A 35 6.25 -7.81 -4.22
C PHE A 35 6.04 -6.31 -4.37
N PHE A 36 7.10 -5.59 -4.75
CA PHE A 36 7.13 -4.13 -4.95
C PHE A 36 5.76 -3.49 -5.17
N SER A 37 5.27 -2.72 -4.19
CA SER A 37 3.96 -2.08 -4.24
C SER A 37 4.05 -0.62 -3.81
N THR A 38 3.39 0.27 -4.54
CA THR A 38 3.30 1.69 -4.21
C THR A 38 1.93 2.03 -3.64
N LYS A 39 1.92 2.82 -2.57
CA LYS A 39 0.74 3.37 -1.91
C LYS A 39 0.84 4.88 -1.84
N TYR A 40 -0.31 5.54 -1.73
CA TYR A 40 -0.40 7.00 -1.77
C TYR A 40 -1.23 7.52 -0.61
N THR A 41 -0.85 8.67 -0.09
CA THR A 41 -1.62 9.39 0.93
C THR A 41 -2.58 10.38 0.25
N PRO A 42 -3.67 10.78 0.93
CA PRO A 42 -4.49 11.91 0.48
C PRO A 42 -3.73 13.24 0.44
N GLN A 43 -2.58 13.35 1.11
CA GLN A 43 -1.72 14.53 1.14
C GLN A 43 -0.66 14.53 0.03
N HIS A 44 -0.76 13.60 -0.93
CA HIS A 44 0.11 13.47 -2.11
C HIS A 44 1.57 13.10 -1.79
N GLU A 45 1.79 12.34 -0.72
CA GLU A 45 3.00 11.53 -0.57
C GLU A 45 2.79 10.13 -1.14
N TYR A 46 3.90 9.47 -1.49
CA TYR A 46 3.91 8.05 -1.85
C TYR A 46 4.84 7.25 -0.95
N VAL A 47 4.59 5.95 -0.86
CA VAL A 47 5.53 4.97 -0.33
C VAL A 47 5.60 3.77 -1.26
N THR A 48 6.81 3.46 -1.73
CA THR A 48 7.11 2.25 -2.50
C THR A 48 7.78 1.23 -1.61
N LEU A 49 7.11 0.11 -1.38
CA LEU A 49 7.56 -0.97 -0.51
C LEU A 49 8.50 -1.95 -1.23
N ASN A 50 9.56 -2.35 -0.53
CA ASN A 50 10.37 -3.52 -0.83
C ASN A 50 10.53 -4.35 0.46
N GLY A 51 9.61 -5.29 0.69
CA GLY A 51 9.53 -5.98 1.97
C GLY A 51 9.06 -5.04 3.09
N LYS A 52 9.99 -4.65 3.98
CA LYS A 52 9.75 -3.67 5.06
C LYS A 52 10.39 -2.31 4.81
N GLU A 53 11.23 -2.19 3.80
CA GLU A 53 11.83 -0.91 3.42
C GLU A 53 10.81 -0.13 2.56
N GLY A 54 10.38 1.03 3.04
CA GLY A 54 9.55 1.98 2.32
C GLY A 54 10.38 3.14 1.79
N THR A 55 10.41 3.35 0.47
CA THR A 55 10.95 4.57 -0.13
C THR A 55 9.83 5.60 -0.23
N ILE A 56 10.02 6.78 0.38
CA ILE A 56 9.00 7.82 0.54
C ILE A 56 9.43 9.09 -0.20
N GLY A 57 8.47 9.78 -0.81
CA GLY A 57 8.63 11.10 -1.44
C GLY A 57 7.26 11.72 -1.73
N ILE A 58 7.24 12.82 -2.49
CA ILE A 58 6.00 13.44 -2.97
C ILE A 58 5.66 12.98 -4.39
N THR A 59 4.38 13.01 -4.76
CA THR A 59 3.95 12.58 -6.11
C THR A 59 4.21 13.65 -7.18
N ASP A 60 4.06 13.24 -8.44
CA ASP A 60 4.11 14.18 -9.58
C ASP A 60 3.03 15.29 -9.48
N PHE A 61 1.85 14.95 -8.96
CA PHE A 61 0.80 15.94 -8.73
C PHE A 61 1.22 17.00 -7.69
N ALA A 62 1.86 16.57 -6.61
CA ALA A 62 2.33 17.46 -5.56
C ALA A 62 3.41 18.42 -6.07
N GLN A 63 4.43 17.90 -6.77
CA GLN A 63 5.51 18.76 -7.28
C GLN A 63 4.98 19.77 -8.31
N ASN A 64 4.04 19.38 -9.18
CA ASN A 64 3.43 20.30 -10.14
C ASN A 64 2.66 21.43 -9.45
N SER A 65 1.99 21.11 -8.34
CA SER A 65 1.24 22.08 -7.53
C SER A 65 2.18 23.04 -6.78
N LEU A 66 3.31 22.55 -6.27
CA LEU A 66 4.34 23.37 -5.64
C LEU A 66 5.06 24.28 -6.66
N GLY A 67 5.27 23.80 -7.89
CA GLY A 67 6.16 24.41 -8.87
C GLY A 67 7.63 24.17 -8.55
N ASP A 68 8.50 25.03 -9.08
CA ASP A 68 9.96 24.88 -8.99
C ASP A 68 10.44 24.78 -7.54
N VAL A 69 10.87 23.57 -7.14
CA VAL A 69 11.39 23.26 -5.81
C VAL A 69 12.80 23.83 -5.68
N VAL A 70 13.04 24.54 -4.58
CA VAL A 70 14.30 25.23 -4.31
C VAL A 70 14.99 24.71 -3.05
N TYR A 71 14.26 24.00 -2.19
CA TYR A 71 14.81 23.45 -0.97
C TYR A 71 13.99 22.24 -0.48
N VAL A 72 14.68 21.28 0.13
CA VAL A 72 14.09 20.12 0.80
C VAL A 72 14.77 19.94 2.15
N ASP A 73 14.00 19.99 3.22
CA ASP A 73 14.46 19.68 4.58
C ASP A 73 14.20 18.20 4.86
N LEU A 74 15.27 17.48 5.23
CA LEU A 74 15.24 16.04 5.46
C LEU A 74 15.76 15.70 6.86
N PRO A 75 15.24 14.64 7.50
CA PRO A 75 15.64 14.21 8.83
C PRO A 75 17.03 13.56 8.80
N SER A 76 17.49 13.07 9.95
CA SER A 76 18.72 12.29 10.04
C SER A 76 18.45 10.79 9.94
N VAL A 77 19.41 10.04 9.39
CA VAL A 77 19.39 8.57 9.47
C VAL A 77 19.40 8.14 10.94
N GLY A 78 18.48 7.25 11.29
CA GLY A 78 18.25 6.77 12.66
C GLY A 78 17.11 7.46 13.40
N ASP A 79 16.56 8.56 12.86
CA ASP A 79 15.37 9.20 13.42
C ASP A 79 14.15 8.28 13.33
N LYS A 80 13.23 8.45 14.29
CA LYS A 80 12.02 7.63 14.42
C LYS A 80 10.78 8.49 14.36
N PHE A 81 9.77 7.99 13.65
CA PHE A 81 8.51 8.68 13.45
C PHE A 81 7.34 7.71 13.67
N ALA A 82 6.23 8.24 14.21
CA ALA A 82 4.94 7.57 14.18
C ALA A 82 4.21 7.90 12.86
N LYS A 83 3.23 7.06 12.47
CA LYS A 83 2.39 7.33 11.31
C LYS A 83 1.74 8.71 11.41
N GLY A 84 1.89 9.51 10.35
CA GLY A 84 1.35 10.87 10.26
C GLY A 84 2.21 11.95 10.92
N ASP A 85 3.38 11.62 11.48
CA ASP A 85 4.33 12.64 11.93
C ASP A 85 4.96 13.34 10.73
N ALA A 86 5.21 14.65 10.85
CA ALA A 86 6.02 15.38 9.88
C ALA A 86 7.49 14.96 10.03
N PHE A 87 8.15 14.59 8.94
CA PHE A 87 9.56 14.22 8.94
C PHE A 87 10.47 15.29 8.31
N GLY A 88 9.89 16.25 7.58
CA GLY A 88 10.63 17.28 6.87
C GLY A 88 9.69 18.26 6.16
N ALA A 89 10.22 19.04 5.23
CA ALA A 89 9.47 20.00 4.44
C ALA A 89 10.04 20.15 3.03
N VAL A 90 9.21 20.54 2.08
CA VAL A 90 9.60 20.89 0.70
C VAL A 90 9.19 22.33 0.43
N GLU A 91 10.12 23.12 -0.12
CA GLU A 91 9.91 24.53 -0.43
C GLU A 91 10.13 24.81 -1.91
N SER A 92 9.23 25.62 -2.46
CA SER A 92 9.29 26.19 -3.80
C SER A 92 9.32 27.71 -3.74
N VAL A 93 9.46 28.35 -4.90
CA VAL A 93 9.30 29.81 -5.00
C VAL A 93 7.87 30.31 -4.73
N LYS A 94 6.89 29.39 -4.61
CA LYS A 94 5.46 29.70 -4.44
C LYS A 94 4.92 29.32 -3.06
N ALA A 95 5.41 28.22 -2.50
CA ALA A 95 4.84 27.60 -1.31
C ALA A 95 5.90 26.82 -0.53
N ALA A 96 5.59 26.54 0.73
CA ALA A 96 6.29 25.55 1.54
C ALA A 96 5.24 24.57 2.08
N SER A 97 5.56 23.28 2.08
CA SER A 97 4.70 22.24 2.63
C SER A 97 5.52 21.30 3.49
N ASP A 98 5.01 21.00 4.69
CA ASP A 98 5.50 19.89 5.47
C ASP A 98 5.20 18.56 4.73
N VAL A 99 6.01 17.55 4.97
CA VAL A 99 5.83 16.19 4.45
C VAL A 99 5.74 15.18 5.59
N TYR A 100 4.78 14.27 5.47
CA TYR A 100 4.38 13.38 6.56
C TYR A 100 4.72 11.91 6.25
N THR A 101 5.07 11.14 7.28
CA THR A 101 5.34 9.72 7.08
C THR A 101 4.03 8.92 6.97
N PRO A 102 3.88 8.03 5.97
CA PRO A 102 2.68 7.21 5.81
C PRO A 102 2.59 6.05 6.81
N ALA A 103 3.68 5.73 7.53
CA ALA A 103 3.76 4.64 8.50
C ALA A 103 4.74 4.96 9.63
N ALA A 104 4.64 4.23 10.75
CA ALA A 104 5.65 4.28 11.79
C ALA A 104 6.93 3.54 11.37
N GLY A 105 8.10 4.07 11.76
CA GLY A 105 9.37 3.41 11.44
C GLY A 105 10.61 4.22 11.79
N THR A 106 11.76 3.72 11.32
CA THR A 106 13.07 4.34 11.51
C THR A 106 13.71 4.69 10.16
N VAL A 107 14.24 5.91 10.03
CA VAL A 107 14.92 6.36 8.80
C VAL A 107 16.21 5.57 8.59
N THR A 108 16.33 4.90 7.45
CA THR A 108 17.52 4.12 7.08
C THR A 108 18.41 4.81 6.05
N ALA A 109 17.85 5.73 5.25
CA ALA A 109 18.59 6.55 4.31
C ALA A 109 17.83 7.85 4.02
N VAL A 110 18.57 8.88 3.59
CA VAL A 110 18.04 10.13 3.06
C VAL A 110 18.67 10.40 1.70
N ASN A 111 17.97 11.12 0.83
CA ASN A 111 18.49 11.48 -0.47
C ASN A 111 19.41 12.70 -0.38
N GLU A 112 20.70 12.46 -0.20
CA GLU A 112 21.72 13.51 -0.05
C GLU A 112 21.83 14.40 -1.31
N ASP A 113 21.43 13.91 -2.48
CA ASP A 113 21.50 14.66 -3.74
C ASP A 113 20.56 15.88 -3.73
N LEU A 114 19.46 15.86 -2.94
CA LEU A 114 18.48 16.95 -2.87
C LEU A 114 19.04 18.23 -2.24
N ALA A 115 20.15 18.14 -1.47
CA ALA A 115 20.81 19.31 -0.92
C ALA A 115 21.48 20.18 -2.00
N GLU A 116 22.00 19.55 -3.05
CA GLU A 116 22.65 20.23 -4.18
C GLU A 116 21.72 20.37 -5.39
N SER A 117 20.77 19.45 -5.55
CA SER A 117 19.89 19.33 -6.71
C SER A 117 18.41 19.17 -6.30
N PRO A 118 17.79 20.17 -5.64
CA PRO A 118 16.39 20.09 -5.22
C PRO A 118 15.39 19.93 -6.38
N ASN A 119 15.76 20.37 -7.59
CA ASN A 119 14.95 20.19 -8.80
C ASN A 119 14.73 18.71 -9.18
N LEU A 120 15.50 17.76 -8.64
CA LEU A 120 15.22 16.33 -8.83
C LEU A 120 13.81 15.95 -8.36
N VAL A 121 13.24 16.69 -7.40
CA VAL A 121 11.85 16.52 -6.99
C VAL A 121 10.87 16.85 -8.12
N ASN A 122 11.15 17.87 -8.94
CA ASN A 122 10.31 18.20 -10.08
C ASN A 122 10.52 17.24 -11.26
N ASP A 123 11.78 16.89 -11.56
CA ASP A 123 12.12 16.08 -12.74
C ASP A 123 11.83 14.58 -12.54
N GLU A 124 11.97 14.09 -11.31
CA GLU A 124 12.01 12.67 -10.99
C GLU A 124 11.27 12.32 -9.68
N ALA A 125 10.17 13.03 -9.35
CA ALA A 125 9.43 12.93 -8.08
C ALA A 125 9.28 11.51 -7.53
N MET A 126 8.93 10.55 -8.38
CA MET A 126 8.64 9.17 -8.01
C MET A 126 9.80 8.18 -8.28
N THR A 127 10.95 8.68 -8.74
CA THR A 127 12.15 7.90 -9.04
C THR A 127 13.36 8.46 -8.28
N GLY A 128 14.18 9.32 -8.90
CA GLY A 128 15.38 9.91 -8.30
C GLY A 128 15.11 11.01 -7.29
N GLY A 129 13.90 11.57 -7.27
CA GLY A 129 13.44 12.61 -6.34
C GLY A 129 12.85 12.09 -5.03
N TRP A 130 13.14 10.85 -4.63
CA TRP A 130 12.73 10.29 -3.33
C TRP A 130 13.38 11.05 -2.17
N PHE A 131 12.75 11.08 -1.00
CA PHE A 131 13.18 11.91 0.14
C PHE A 131 13.91 11.06 1.18
N ILE A 132 13.22 10.03 1.69
CA ILE A 132 13.74 9.14 2.73
C ILE A 132 13.46 7.67 2.40
N LYS A 133 14.25 6.79 3.01
CA LYS A 133 13.90 5.38 3.19
C LYS A 133 13.61 5.12 4.65
N LEU A 134 12.55 4.38 4.90
CA LEU A 134 12.07 4.03 6.22
C LEU A 134 12.02 2.51 6.36
N GLU A 135 12.61 1.96 7.42
CA GLU A 135 12.28 0.60 7.86
C GLU A 135 10.98 0.67 8.66
N LEU A 136 9.91 0.11 8.12
CA LEU A 136 8.58 0.17 8.73
C LEU A 136 8.49 -0.80 9.92
N ASP A 137 7.92 -0.30 11.02
CA ASP A 137 7.64 -1.13 12.19
C ASP A 137 6.55 -2.17 11.88
N ASP A 138 5.48 -1.73 11.21
CA ASP A 138 4.36 -2.57 10.75
C ASP A 138 3.91 -2.15 9.34
N VAL A 139 3.82 -3.12 8.42
CA VAL A 139 3.40 -2.88 7.03
C VAL A 139 1.89 -2.65 6.92
N SER A 140 1.11 -3.11 7.90
CA SER A 140 -0.35 -2.91 7.92
C SER A 140 -0.76 -1.45 8.13
N ASP A 141 0.17 -0.57 8.54
CA ASP A 141 -0.03 0.88 8.54
C ASP A 141 -0.38 1.43 7.15
N LEU A 142 -0.12 0.67 6.07
CA LEU A 142 -0.39 1.09 4.69
C LEU A 142 -1.73 0.57 4.14
N ASP A 143 -2.47 -0.23 4.91
CA ASP A 143 -3.70 -0.90 4.45
C ASP A 143 -4.85 0.08 4.15
N ASP A 144 -4.85 1.23 4.81
CA ASP A 144 -5.84 2.31 4.62
C ASP A 144 -5.42 3.36 3.58
N LEU A 145 -4.22 3.22 3.00
CA LEU A 145 -3.72 4.12 1.97
C LEU A 145 -4.26 3.77 0.57
N LEU A 146 -4.28 4.81 -0.27
CA LEU A 146 -4.78 4.73 -1.62
C LEU A 146 -3.86 3.84 -2.46
N ASP A 147 -4.45 3.01 -3.31
CA ASP A 147 -3.73 2.44 -4.44
C ASP A 147 -3.69 3.44 -5.60
N GLU A 148 -2.99 3.08 -6.67
CA GLU A 148 -2.80 3.95 -7.84
C GLU A 148 -4.13 4.38 -8.48
N ALA A 149 -5.11 3.47 -8.56
CA ALA A 149 -6.40 3.78 -9.17
C ALA A 149 -7.21 4.75 -8.31
N ALA A 150 -7.26 4.52 -7.00
CA ALA A 150 -7.93 5.40 -6.05
C ALA A 150 -7.24 6.77 -5.95
N TYR A 151 -5.91 6.81 -5.99
CA TYR A 151 -5.16 8.06 -5.98
C TYR A 151 -5.39 8.90 -7.24
N LYS A 152 -5.46 8.25 -8.41
CA LYS A 152 -5.78 8.94 -9.65
C LYS A 152 -7.17 9.59 -9.60
N GLU A 153 -8.17 8.85 -9.13
CA GLU A 153 -9.53 9.40 -8.92
C GLU A 153 -9.52 10.54 -7.89
N HIS A 154 -8.72 10.44 -6.83
CA HIS A 154 -8.53 11.50 -5.85
C HIS A 154 -8.01 12.79 -6.51
N CYS A 155 -6.94 12.71 -7.30
CA CYS A 155 -6.39 13.88 -8.02
C CYS A 155 -7.38 14.50 -9.01
N GLU A 156 -8.09 13.68 -9.80
CA GLU A 156 -9.09 14.17 -10.76
C GLU A 156 -10.23 14.96 -10.07
N ASN A 157 -10.58 14.60 -8.83
CA ASN A 157 -11.61 15.30 -8.07
C ASN A 157 -11.12 16.63 -7.44
N GLU A 158 -9.81 16.82 -7.27
CA GLU A 158 -9.25 18.07 -6.75
C GLU A 158 -8.97 19.11 -7.84
N GLU A 159 -8.86 18.71 -9.11
CA GLU A 159 -8.70 19.62 -10.25
C GLU A 159 -9.99 20.40 -10.63
N HIS A 160 -11.09 20.19 -9.90
CA HIS A 160 -12.42 20.75 -10.17
C HIS A 160 -12.91 21.73 -9.08
#